data_AF-A0A371YZ40-F1
#
_entry.id   AF-A0A371YZ40-F1
#
_cell.length_a   1.000
_cell.length_b   1.000
_cell.length_c   1.000
_cell.angle_alpha   90.00
_cell.angle_beta   90.00
_cell.angle_gamma   90.00
#
_symmetry.space_group_name_H-M   'P 1'
#
loop_
_entity.id
_entity.type
_entity.pdbx_description
1 polymer ?
#
loop_
_entity_poly.entity_id
_entity_poly.type
_entity_poly.pdbx_seq_one_letter_code
_entity_poly.pdbx_strand_id
1 'polypeptide(L)' 'MRSPVLSHPRWGESVTSDAAEPAHLTAEIPWMEQVRLHMRAHRITALNSGDKFRLHVCQEIEMSPWDAFVLVVGDSVQF' A
#
# COMPACT_ATOMS: atom_id res chain seq x y z
N MET A 1 -57.12 -32.84 11.27
CA MET A 1 -56.38 -33.98 10.70
C MET A 1 -54.89 -33.74 10.87
N ARG A 2 -54.12 -34.78 11.20
CA ARG A 2 -52.68 -34.80 11.59
C ARG A 2 -51.77 -34.85 10.34
N SER A 3 -50.66 -34.11 10.40
CA SER A 3 -49.25 -34.28 9.91
C SER A 3 -48.86 -35.55 9.09
N PRO A 4 -47.80 -35.52 8.21
CA PRO A 4 -46.44 -35.13 8.64
C PRO A 4 -45.46 -34.45 7.63
N VAL A 5 -44.59 -33.64 8.24
CA VAL A 5 -43.12 -33.51 8.12
C VAL A 5 -42.46 -34.07 6.85
N LEU A 6 -41.76 -33.18 6.15
CA LEU A 6 -40.51 -33.50 5.45
C LEU A 6 -39.44 -32.47 5.84
N SER A 7 -38.44 -32.98 6.54
CA SER A 7 -37.30 -32.26 7.07
C SER A 7 -36.17 -32.13 6.04
N HIS A 8 -35.39 -31.04 6.21
CA HIS A 8 -33.99 -30.81 5.81
C HIS A 8 -33.69 -30.25 4.41
N PRO A 9 -32.57 -29.52 4.25
CA PRO A 9 -31.81 -28.72 5.21
C PRO A 9 -31.76 -27.24 4.83
N ARG A 10 -31.60 -26.41 5.87
CA ARG A 10 -31.15 -25.02 5.79
C ARG A 10 -29.75 -25.06 5.16
N TRP A 11 -29.66 -24.79 3.86
CA TRP A 11 -28.43 -24.24 3.26
C TRP A 11 -28.26 -22.88 3.96
N GLY A 12 -27.64 -22.83 5.12
CA GLY A 12 -26.24 -23.20 5.26
C GLY A 12 -25.57 -21.91 4.89
N GLU A 13 -25.37 -21.09 5.93
CA GLU A 13 -24.56 -19.90 5.89
C GLU A 13 -23.48 -20.06 4.82
N SER A 14 -23.57 -19.26 3.75
CA SER A 14 -22.33 -18.71 3.24
C SER A 14 -21.87 -17.82 4.38
N VAL A 15 -21.16 -18.43 5.33
CA VAL A 15 -20.04 -17.78 6.00
C VAL A 15 -19.29 -17.19 4.83
N THR A 16 -19.57 -15.93 4.50
CA THR A 16 -18.61 -15.10 3.81
C THR A 16 -17.41 -15.26 4.70
N SER A 17 -16.51 -16.13 4.23
CA SER A 17 -15.22 -16.41 4.82
C SER A 17 -14.79 -15.08 5.36
N ASP A 18 -14.66 -14.99 6.68
CA ASP A 18 -13.94 -13.92 7.35
C ASP A 18 -12.52 -14.07 6.82
N ALA A 19 -12.33 -13.62 5.58
CA ALA A 19 -11.05 -13.35 5.00
C ALA A 19 -10.64 -12.13 5.81
N ALA A 20 -10.13 -12.40 7.01
CA ALA A 20 -9.38 -11.45 7.79
C ALA A 20 -8.55 -10.69 6.77
N GLU A 21 -8.87 -9.40 6.58
CA GLU A 21 -8.15 -8.57 5.64
C GLU A 21 -6.69 -8.85 5.91
N PRO A 22 -5.95 -9.37 4.92
CA PRO A 22 -4.71 -10.00 5.26
C PRO A 22 -3.86 -8.99 6.02
N ALA A 23 -3.37 -9.34 7.21
CA ALA A 23 -2.60 -8.39 8.02
C ALA A 23 -1.35 -7.85 7.28
N HIS A 24 -1.01 -8.45 6.13
CA HIS A 24 -0.01 -7.96 5.19
C HIS A 24 -0.46 -6.78 4.30
N LEU A 25 -1.76 -6.49 4.18
CA LEU A 25 -2.32 -5.32 3.49
C LEU A 25 -2.44 -4.10 4.42
N THR A 26 -2.42 -4.30 5.75
CA THR A 26 -2.47 -3.25 6.78
C THR A 26 -1.09 -2.86 7.32
N ALA A 27 -0.02 -3.49 6.84
CA ALA A 27 1.33 -3.08 7.18
C ALA A 27 1.62 -1.71 6.54
N GLU A 28 1.81 -0.68 7.38
CA GLU A 28 2.25 0.63 6.92
C GLU A 28 3.56 0.49 6.16
N ILE A 29 3.56 0.89 4.89
CA ILE A 29 4.76 0.87 4.06
C ILE A 29 5.70 1.95 4.60
N PRO A 30 6.96 1.63 4.94
CA PRO A 30 7.92 2.62 5.42
C PRO A 30 8.07 3.78 4.44
N TRP A 31 8.24 4.99 4.96
CA TRP A 31 8.33 6.23 4.17
C TRP A 31 9.28 6.11 2.96
N MET A 32 10.50 5.61 3.19
CA MET A 32 11.50 5.41 2.13
C MET A 32 11.09 4.36 1.10
N GLU A 33 10.32 3.35 1.48
CA GLU A 33 9.83 2.33 0.56
C GLU A 33 8.72 2.89 -0.34
N GLN A 34 7.88 3.80 0.17
CA GLN A 34 6.92 4.54 -0.64
C GLN A 34 7.63 5.39 -1.71
N VAL A 35 8.71 6.10 -1.36
CA VAL A 35 9.54 6.84 -2.33
C VAL A 35 10.13 5.91 -3.40
N ARG A 36 10.63 4.72 -3.01
CA ARG A 36 11.16 3.73 -3.97
C ARG A 36 10.08 3.18 -4.90
N LEU A 37 8.85 3.00 -4.42
CA LEU A 37 7.72 2.60 -5.27
C LEU A 37 7.45 3.66 -6.34
N HIS A 38 7.44 4.95 -5.96
CA HIS A 38 7.33 6.04 -6.93
C HIS A 38 8.49 6.03 -7.93
N MET A 39 9.74 5.91 -7.46
CA MET A 39 10.90 5.79 -8.33
C MET A 39 10.76 4.64 -9.34
N ARG A 40 10.34 3.44 -8.89
CA ARG A 40 10.13 2.28 -9.77
C ARG A 40 9.04 2.55 -10.80
N ALA A 41 7.91 3.16 -10.39
CA ALA A 41 6.83 3.53 -11.31
C ALA A 41 7.32 4.48 -12.42
N HIS A 42 8.27 5.37 -12.09
CA HIS A 42 8.90 6.31 -13.01
C HIS A 42 10.22 5.79 -13.63
N ARG A 43 10.55 4.51 -13.47
CA ARG A 43 11.78 3.86 -13.99
C ARG A 43 13.10 4.51 -13.53
N ILE A 44 13.10 5.14 -12.37
CA ILE A 44 14.27 5.75 -11.75
C ILE A 44 14.98 4.69 -10.92
N THR A 45 16.24 4.41 -11.25
CA THR A 45 16.97 3.25 -10.71
C THR A 45 18.08 3.62 -9.73
N ALA A 46 18.51 4.88 -9.70
CA ALA A 46 19.59 5.34 -8.84
C ALA A 46 19.31 6.74 -8.29
N LEU A 47 19.73 6.97 -7.05
CA LEU A 47 19.80 8.28 -6.41
C LEU A 47 21.27 8.63 -6.20
N ASN A 48 21.64 9.85 -6.52
CA ASN A 48 22.96 10.35 -6.15
C ASN A 48 23.01 10.64 -4.62
N SER A 49 24.20 10.90 -4.08
CA SER A 49 24.36 11.16 -2.65
C SER A 49 23.61 12.41 -2.16
N GLY A 50 23.48 13.43 -3.02
CA GLY A 50 22.72 14.64 -2.74
C GLY A 50 21.22 14.38 -2.65
N ASP A 51 20.66 13.59 -3.58
CA ASP A 51 19.23 13.22 -3.55
C ASP A 51 18.89 12.42 -2.29
N LYS A 52 19.77 11.49 -1.89
CA LYS A 52 19.61 10.72 -0.66
C LYS A 52 19.59 11.62 0.57
N PHE A 53 20.50 12.60 0.62
CA PHE A 53 20.53 13.59 1.71
C PHE A 53 19.26 14.45 1.73
N ARG A 54 18.83 14.95 0.56
CA ARG A 54 17.61 15.75 0.43
C ARG A 54 16.35 14.96 0.83
N LEU A 55 16.26 13.69 0.46
CA LEU A 55 15.16 12.81 0.89
C LEU A 55 15.16 12.58 2.40
N HIS A 56 16.34 12.42 3.00
CA HIS A 56 16.44 12.31 4.46
C HIS A 56 15.91 13.56 5.17
N VAL A 57 16.31 14.75 4.71
CA VAL A 57 15.79 16.02 5.24
C VAL A 57 14.28 16.12 5.05
N CYS A 58 13.75 15.72 3.88
CA CYS A 58 12.29 15.71 3.63
C CYS A 58 11.54 14.79 4.61
N GLN A 59 12.13 13.63 4.92
CA GLN A 59 11.57 12.72 5.92
C GLN A 59 11.57 13.34 7.33
N GLU A 60 12.66 14.02 7.72
CA GLU A 60 12.78 14.67 9.03
C GLU A 60 11.77 15.80 9.25
N ILE A 61 11.39 16.51 8.18
CA ILE A 61 10.36 17.56 8.22
C ILE A 61 8.94 17.02 8.00
N GLU A 62 8.76 15.70 8.08
CA GLU A 62 7.47 15.01 7.93
C GLU A 62 6.76 15.30 6.58
N MET A 63 7.54 15.62 5.54
CA MET A 63 7.00 15.79 4.20
C MET A 63 6.42 14.47 3.68
N SER A 64 5.35 14.55 2.89
CA SER A 64 4.79 13.34 2.27
C SER A 64 5.81 12.67 1.34
N PRO A 65 5.84 11.32 1.26
CA PRO A 65 6.72 10.60 0.34
C PRO A 65 6.58 11.05 -1.12
N TRP A 66 5.35 11.38 -1.54
CA TRP A 66 5.07 11.84 -2.90
C TRP A 66 5.66 13.23 -3.16
N ASP A 67 5.45 14.19 -2.26
CA ASP A 67 5.98 15.54 -2.43
C ASP A 67 7.52 15.53 -2.41
N ALA A 68 8.12 14.72 -1.53
CA ALA A 68 9.56 14.54 -1.49
C ALA A 68 10.10 13.89 -2.78
N PHE A 69 9.40 12.89 -3.33
CA PHE A 69 9.72 12.32 -4.63
C PHE A 69 9.69 13.38 -5.73
N VAL A 70 8.63 14.17 -5.84
CA VAL A 70 8.50 15.21 -6.88
C VAL A 70 9.60 16.27 -6.72
N LEU A 71 9.83 16.76 -5.51
CA LEU A 71 10.79 17.83 -5.22
C LEU A 71 12.25 17.42 -5.43
N VAL A 72 12.61 16.20 -5.04
CA VAL A 72 14.00 15.75 -5.04
C VAL A 72 14.33 14.95 -6.29
N VAL A 73 13.45 14.02 -6.64
CA VAL A 73 13.67 13.06 -7.72
C VAL A 73 13.02 13.53 -9.03
N GLY A 74 11.82 14.10 -8.96
CA GLY A 74 11.09 14.62 -10.12
C GLY A 74 11.81 15.77 -10.83
N ASP A 75 12.45 16.67 -10.08
CA ASP A 75 13.31 17.75 -10.62
C ASP A 75 14.53 17.20 -11.40
N SER A 76 15.01 16.01 -11.05
CA SER A 76 16.12 15.34 -11.74
C SER A 76 15.71 14.69 -13.06
N VAL A 77 14.41 14.64 -13.38
CA VAL A 77 13.86 14.12 -14.63
C VAL A 77 13.50 15.31 -15.53
N GLN A 78 14.50 15.87 -16.22
CA GLN A 78 14.22 16.77 -17.34
C GLN A 78 13.57 15.95 -18.46
N PHE A 79 12.35 16.33 -18.86
CA PHE A 79 11.65 15.77 -20.04
C PHE A 79 12.32 16.20 -21.34
#